data_AF-A0A5M3N343-F1
#
_entry.id   AF-A0A5M3N343-F1
#
_cell.length_a   1.000
_cell.length_b   1.000
_cell.length_c   1.000
_cell.angle_alpha   90.00
_cell.angle_beta   90.00
_cell.angle_gamma   90.00
#
_symmetry.space_group_name_H-M   'P 1'
#
loop_
_entity.id
_entity.type
_entity.pdbx_description
1 polymer ?
#
loop_
_entity_poly.entity_id
_entity_poly.type
_entity_poly.pdbx_seq_one_letter_code
_entity_poly.pdbx_strand_id
1 'polypeptide(L)'
;MKSREDRKLASPELRKDAEDFFKWVSHHRSVFTVALHHGLNLENDPDAYKTKGLIINFTEKPDRTSYPPHQRYNVSQGIVCDIDVIRLSAARTNDGDFSDFDQAIAKGQRMGIVIFSYRENLVRQWQRITMPPPKYLKKAAQTVESPQDSWVSWLDKAVNENFEAKIKLAKPPSGRNGRH
;
A
#
# COMPACT_ATOMS: atom_id res chain seq x y z
N MET A 1 -3.70 -26.41 21.04
CA MET A 1 -2.96 -25.30 21.67
C MET A 1 -3.13 -24.08 20.78
N LYS A 2 -3.87 -23.05 21.23
CA LYS A 2 -3.98 -21.77 20.49
C LYS A 2 -2.64 -21.04 20.58
N SER A 3 -2.15 -20.55 19.45
CA SER A 3 -0.84 -19.88 19.35
C SER A 3 -0.81 -18.66 20.28
N ARG A 4 0.37 -18.31 20.79
CA ARG A 4 0.61 -17.11 21.62
C ARG A 4 0.26 -15.82 20.85
N GLU A 5 0.11 -15.89 19.53
CA GLU A 5 -0.27 -14.79 18.64
C GLU A 5 -1.79 -14.69 18.38
N ASP A 6 -2.57 -15.77 18.53
CA ASP A 6 -4.04 -15.70 18.58
C ASP A 6 -4.53 -14.85 19.78
N ARG A 7 -3.65 -14.65 20.76
CA ARG A 7 -3.89 -13.78 21.92
C ARG A 7 -3.58 -12.30 21.66
N LYS A 8 -2.83 -11.95 20.61
CA LYS A 8 -2.46 -10.55 20.34
C LYS A 8 -3.60 -9.72 19.73
N LEU A 9 -4.55 -10.34 19.04
CA LEU A 9 -5.81 -9.72 18.59
C LEU A 9 -7.02 -10.11 19.48
N ALA A 10 -6.79 -10.44 20.75
CA ALA A 10 -7.84 -10.98 21.61
C ALA A 10 -8.81 -9.92 22.15
N SER A 11 -8.41 -8.64 22.22
CA SER A 11 -9.33 -7.59 22.66
C SER A 11 -10.26 -7.18 21.50
N PRO A 12 -11.59 -7.11 21.72
CA PRO A 12 -12.54 -6.62 20.73
C PRO A 12 -12.20 -5.22 20.21
N GLU A 13 -11.62 -4.38 21.07
CA GLU A 13 -11.18 -3.03 20.75
C GLU A 13 -10.08 -3.01 19.69
N LEU A 14 -9.06 -3.85 19.84
CA LEU A 14 -7.95 -3.91 18.87
C LEU A 14 -8.42 -4.43 17.51
N ARG A 15 -9.40 -5.34 17.49
CA ARG A 15 -10.01 -5.81 16.22
C ARG A 15 -10.75 -4.69 15.51
N LYS A 16 -11.58 -3.94 16.24
CA LYS A 16 -12.30 -2.79 15.69
C LYS A 16 -11.33 -1.73 15.17
N ASP A 17 -10.27 -1.44 15.92
CA ASP A 17 -9.22 -0.52 15.51
C ASP A 17 -8.51 -0.98 14.22
N ALA A 18 -8.19 -2.27 14.12
CA ALA A 18 -7.60 -2.85 12.92
C ALA A 18 -8.54 -2.78 11.72
N GLU A 19 -9.83 -3.09 11.89
CA GLU A 19 -10.83 -2.98 10.82
C GLU A 19 -10.98 -1.53 10.33
N ASP A 20 -11.01 -0.56 11.24
CA ASP A 20 -11.09 0.86 10.89
C ASP A 20 -9.83 1.33 10.15
N PHE A 21 -8.65 0.87 10.57
CA PHE A 21 -7.40 1.10 9.84
C PHE A 21 -7.43 0.45 8.45
N PHE A 22 -7.89 -0.79 8.30
CA PHE A 22 -7.93 -1.47 7.01
C PHE A 22 -8.91 -0.81 6.02
N LYS A 23 -10.04 -0.30 6.52
CA LYS A 23 -10.97 0.54 5.74
C LYS A 23 -10.28 1.83 5.29
N TRP A 24 -9.55 2.48 6.19
CA TRP A 24 -8.78 3.68 5.87
C TRP A 24 -7.72 3.43 4.80
N VAL A 25 -6.93 2.36 4.92
CA VAL A 25 -5.95 1.97 3.91
C VAL A 25 -6.63 1.73 2.56
N SER A 26 -7.75 1.01 2.56
CA SER A 26 -8.50 0.72 1.32
C SER A 26 -9.00 1.98 0.62
N HIS A 27 -9.28 3.05 1.37
CA HIS A 27 -9.66 4.34 0.82
C HIS A 27 -8.51 5.02 0.07
N HIS A 28 -7.26 4.83 0.49
CA HIS A 28 -6.08 5.51 -0.06
C HIS A 28 -5.36 4.71 -1.16
N ARG A 29 -6.08 3.83 -1.85
CA ARG A 29 -5.48 2.90 -2.82
C ARG A 29 -4.77 3.64 -3.96
N SER A 30 -5.30 4.77 -4.42
CA SER A 30 -4.67 5.54 -5.51
C SER A 30 -3.40 6.22 -5.04
N VAL A 31 -3.44 6.80 -3.83
CA VAL A 31 -2.26 7.36 -3.16
C VAL A 31 -1.15 6.31 -3.02
N PHE A 32 -1.46 5.11 -2.53
CA PHE A 32 -0.46 4.04 -2.39
C PHE A 32 0.06 3.51 -3.72
N THR A 33 -0.76 3.55 -4.77
CA THR A 33 -0.30 3.21 -6.14
C THR A 33 0.75 4.21 -6.63
N VAL A 34 0.55 5.50 -6.37
CA VAL A 34 1.54 6.55 -6.70
C VAL A 34 2.75 6.49 -5.75
N ALA A 35 2.55 6.10 -4.48
CA ALA A 35 3.64 5.84 -3.55
C ALA A 35 4.55 4.72 -4.04
N LEU A 36 4.00 3.62 -4.59
CA LEU A 36 4.77 2.56 -5.25
C LEU A 36 5.57 3.09 -6.43
N HIS A 37 4.98 3.96 -7.25
CA HIS A 37 5.66 4.59 -8.37
C HIS A 37 6.91 5.36 -7.94
N HIS A 38 6.77 6.22 -6.93
CA HIS A 38 7.88 7.03 -6.43
C HIS A 38 8.87 6.21 -5.59
N GLY A 39 8.39 5.43 -4.64
CA GLY A 39 9.22 4.65 -3.73
C GLY A 39 10.08 3.62 -4.47
N LEU A 40 9.54 2.93 -5.47
CA LEU A 40 10.30 1.97 -6.27
C LEU A 40 11.05 2.61 -7.45
N ASN A 41 10.98 3.94 -7.60
CA ASN A 41 11.59 4.67 -8.71
C ASN A 41 11.22 4.09 -10.09
N LEU A 42 9.93 3.78 -10.30
CA LEU A 42 9.46 3.06 -11.49
C LEU A 42 9.61 3.85 -12.81
N GLU A 43 9.96 5.12 -12.74
CA GLU A 43 10.32 5.91 -13.91
C GLU A 43 11.67 5.49 -14.50
N ASN A 44 12.64 5.17 -13.63
CA ASN A 44 13.99 4.79 -14.01
C ASN A 44 14.21 3.28 -13.99
N ASP A 45 13.50 2.56 -13.11
CA ASP A 45 13.49 1.09 -13.05
C ASP A 45 12.05 0.56 -13.13
N PRO A 46 11.49 0.44 -14.36
CA PRO A 46 10.10 0.05 -14.56
C PRO A 46 9.74 -1.35 -14.06
N ASP A 47 10.74 -2.18 -13.74
CA ASP A 47 10.62 -3.57 -13.35
C ASP A 47 10.94 -3.81 -11.87
N ALA A 48 11.35 -2.79 -11.11
CA ALA A 48 11.61 -2.87 -9.66
C ALA A 48 10.45 -3.50 -8.88
N TYR A 49 9.21 -3.35 -9.34
CA TYR A 49 8.03 -3.96 -8.71
C TYR A 49 8.04 -5.50 -8.66
N LYS A 50 8.86 -6.15 -9.51
CA LYS A 50 8.98 -7.61 -9.54
C LYS A 50 9.84 -8.13 -8.40
N THR A 51 10.77 -7.31 -7.91
CA THR A 51 11.81 -7.71 -6.95
C THR A 51 11.76 -6.94 -5.65
N LYS A 52 11.01 -5.83 -5.59
CA LYS A 52 10.91 -4.94 -4.44
C LYS A 52 9.46 -4.60 -4.10
N GLY A 53 9.24 -4.21 -2.86
CA GLY A 53 7.98 -3.64 -2.38
C GLY A 53 8.21 -2.60 -1.30
N LEU A 54 7.11 -2.15 -0.69
CA LEU A 54 7.13 -1.12 0.34
C LEU A 54 6.68 -1.66 1.69
N ILE A 55 7.30 -1.17 2.76
CA ILE A 55 6.80 -1.26 4.13
C ILE A 55 6.53 0.15 4.62
N ILE A 56 5.32 0.42 5.06
CA ILE A 56 4.88 1.74 5.49
C ILE A 56 4.33 1.62 6.91
N ASN A 57 4.93 2.37 7.82
CA ASN A 57 4.51 2.43 9.21
C ASN A 57 3.70 3.69 9.44
N PHE A 58 2.62 3.54 10.21
CA PHE A 58 1.73 4.64 10.57
C PHE A 58 1.70 4.85 12.07
N THR A 59 1.44 6.11 12.42
CA THR A 59 1.08 6.52 13.77
C THR A 59 -0.30 7.15 13.73
N GLU A 60 -1.04 7.03 14.82
CA GLU A 60 -2.29 7.76 14.98
C GLU A 60 -2.03 9.22 15.27
N LYS A 61 -2.91 10.06 14.75
CA LYS A 61 -3.00 11.42 15.26
C LYS A 61 -3.52 11.40 16.71
N PRO A 62 -3.05 12.33 17.56
CA PRO A 62 -3.72 12.61 18.83
C PRO A 62 -5.20 12.85 18.59
N ASP A 63 -6.07 12.29 19.43
CA ASP A 63 -7.53 12.41 19.31
C ASP A 63 -8.06 12.08 17.90
N ARG A 64 -7.56 11.00 17.28
CA ARG A 64 -7.88 10.59 15.89
C ARG A 64 -9.38 10.62 15.55
N THR A 65 -10.26 10.41 16.54
CA THR A 65 -11.72 10.40 16.36
C THR A 65 -12.29 11.77 16.02
N SER A 66 -11.57 12.86 16.36
CA SER A 66 -11.92 14.24 15.99
C SER A 66 -11.62 14.55 14.51
N TYR A 67 -10.79 13.74 13.85
CA TYR A 67 -10.45 13.91 12.44
C TYR A 67 -11.42 13.15 11.53
N PRO A 68 -11.68 13.68 10.30
CA PRO A 68 -12.35 12.93 9.26
C PRO A 68 -11.68 11.57 9.04
N PRO A 69 -12.45 10.49 8.72
CA PRO A 69 -11.90 9.16 8.60
C PRO A 69 -10.61 9.08 7.77
N HIS A 70 -10.53 9.80 6.65
CA HIS A 70 -9.38 9.80 5.75
C HIS A 70 -8.11 10.49 6.30
N GLN A 71 -8.18 11.25 7.41
CA GLN A 71 -7.04 12.01 7.95
C GLN A 71 -6.56 11.51 9.33
N ARG A 72 -6.90 10.28 9.72
CA ARG A 72 -6.69 9.79 11.09
C ARG A 72 -5.28 9.29 11.40
N TYR A 73 -4.46 9.07 10.37
CA TYR A 73 -3.14 8.47 10.50
C TYR A 73 -2.08 9.31 9.79
N ASN A 74 -0.90 9.37 10.38
CA ASN A 74 0.30 9.94 9.77
C ASN A 74 1.25 8.81 9.38
N VAL A 75 2.03 9.02 8.33
CA VAL A 75 3.13 8.13 7.96
C VAL A 75 4.31 8.43 8.88
N SER A 76 4.73 7.46 9.67
CA SER A 76 5.93 7.61 10.52
C SER A 76 7.20 7.16 9.82
N GLN A 77 7.10 6.16 8.94
CA GLN A 77 8.24 5.62 8.20
C GLN A 77 7.79 4.94 6.92
N GLY A 78 8.66 4.94 5.91
CA GLY A 78 8.53 4.13 4.70
C GLY A 78 9.87 3.53 4.31
N ILE A 79 9.87 2.26 3.91
CA ILE A 79 11.07 1.51 3.52
C ILE A 79 10.80 0.80 2.19
N VAL A 80 11.75 0.91 1.27
CA VAL A 80 11.83 0.05 0.08
C VAL A 80 12.66 -1.17 0.46
N CYS A 81 12.14 -2.36 0.21
CA CYS A 81 12.85 -3.60 0.54
C CYS A 81 12.63 -4.67 -0.51
N ASP A 82 13.54 -5.62 -0.55
CA ASP A 82 13.45 -6.76 -1.44
C ASP A 82 12.25 -7.64 -1.08
N ILE A 83 11.67 -8.27 -2.10
CA ILE A 83 10.46 -9.09 -1.96
C ILE A 83 10.65 -10.26 -1.00
N ASP A 84 11.88 -10.76 -0.87
CA ASP A 84 12.19 -11.85 0.06
C ASP A 84 12.15 -11.38 1.53
N VAL A 85 12.52 -10.14 1.82
CA VAL A 85 12.35 -9.54 3.16
C VAL A 85 10.86 -9.41 3.48
N ILE A 86 10.08 -8.98 2.50
CA ILE A 86 8.61 -8.89 2.58
C ILE A 86 8.01 -10.29 2.82
N ARG A 87 8.42 -11.31 2.08
CA ARG A 87 7.97 -12.71 2.26
C ARG A 87 8.30 -13.26 3.65
N LEU A 88 9.53 -13.04 4.12
CA LEU A 88 9.95 -13.45 5.46
C LEU A 88 9.11 -12.77 6.55
N SER A 89 8.78 -11.50 6.35
CA SER A 89 7.88 -10.76 7.25
C SER A 89 6.46 -11.33 7.25
N ALA A 90 5.98 -11.87 6.13
CA ALA A 90 4.62 -12.43 6.00
C ALA A 90 4.51 -13.84 6.59
N ALA A 91 5.51 -14.67 6.33
CA ALA A 91 5.59 -16.02 6.87
C ALA A 91 5.60 -16.00 8.41
N ARG A 92 6.22 -14.98 9.01
CA ARG A 92 6.24 -14.80 10.47
C ARG A 92 4.89 -14.41 11.07
N THR A 93 4.01 -13.78 10.30
CA THR A 93 2.72 -13.29 10.81
C THR A 93 1.53 -14.12 10.33
N ASN A 94 1.76 -15.20 9.57
CA ASN A 94 0.71 -16.02 8.94
C ASN A 94 -0.27 -15.21 8.07
N ASP A 95 0.12 -14.02 7.62
CA ASP A 95 -0.80 -13.05 7.02
C ASP A 95 -1.07 -13.25 5.52
N GLY A 96 -0.60 -14.34 4.91
CA GLY A 96 -1.05 -14.73 3.58
C GLY A 96 -0.01 -15.42 2.70
N ASP A 97 -0.54 -15.99 1.62
CA ASP A 97 0.20 -16.66 0.56
C ASP A 97 0.61 -15.66 -0.54
N PHE A 98 1.84 -15.80 -1.03
CA PHE A 98 2.42 -15.00 -2.11
C PHE A 98 2.17 -15.61 -3.50
N SER A 99 1.58 -16.81 -3.57
CA SER A 99 1.34 -17.51 -4.83
C SER A 99 0.57 -16.68 -5.86
N ASP A 100 -0.43 -15.91 -5.45
CA ASP A 100 -1.18 -15.00 -6.33
C ASP A 100 -0.29 -13.91 -6.94
N PHE A 101 0.64 -13.36 -6.14
CA PHE A 101 1.61 -12.38 -6.63
C PHE A 101 2.55 -13.03 -7.63
N ASP A 102 3.13 -14.19 -7.27
CA ASP A 102 4.06 -14.91 -8.14
C ASP A 102 3.39 -15.30 -9.46
N GLN A 103 2.14 -15.76 -9.43
CA GLN A 103 1.33 -16.03 -10.61
C GLN A 103 1.06 -14.77 -11.44
N ALA A 104 0.76 -13.64 -10.80
CA ALA A 104 0.55 -12.37 -11.49
C ALA A 104 1.82 -11.91 -12.22
N ILE A 105 2.98 -11.95 -11.53
CA ILE A 105 4.29 -11.63 -12.11
C ILE A 105 4.62 -12.58 -13.28
N ALA A 106 4.40 -13.88 -13.11
CA ALA A 106 4.63 -14.88 -14.17
C ALA A 106 3.74 -14.66 -15.40
N LYS A 107 2.52 -14.15 -15.21
CA LYS A 107 1.59 -13.74 -16.28
C LYS A 107 1.92 -12.37 -16.89
N GLY A 108 3.01 -11.73 -16.47
CA GLY A 108 3.41 -10.40 -16.93
C GLY A 108 2.53 -9.26 -16.40
N GLN A 109 1.73 -9.50 -15.37
CA GLN A 109 0.88 -8.47 -14.76
C GLN A 109 1.74 -7.53 -13.90
N ARG A 110 1.40 -6.24 -13.91
CA ARG A 110 2.04 -5.24 -13.04
C ARG A 110 1.33 -5.23 -11.69
N MET A 111 1.94 -5.86 -10.69
CA MET A 111 1.42 -5.92 -9.33
C MET A 111 2.51 -5.47 -8.36
N GLY A 112 2.24 -4.48 -7.51
CA GLY A 112 3.13 -4.09 -6.42
C GLY A 112 2.67 -4.69 -5.10
N ILE A 113 3.60 -4.87 -4.16
CA ILE A 113 3.30 -5.28 -2.79
C ILE A 113 3.61 -4.15 -1.82
N VAL A 114 2.67 -3.92 -0.91
CA VAL A 114 2.81 -2.98 0.20
C VAL A 114 2.39 -3.65 1.50
N ILE A 115 3.23 -3.51 2.53
CA ILE A 115 2.89 -3.83 3.92
C ILE A 115 2.58 -2.53 4.63
N PHE A 116 1.41 -2.46 5.25
CA PHE A 116 1.03 -1.37 6.15
C PHE A 116 1.11 -1.88 7.57
N SER A 117 1.79 -1.14 8.45
CA SER A 117 1.90 -1.50 9.87
C SER A 117 1.50 -0.34 10.77
N TYR A 118 0.85 -0.65 11.88
CA TYR A 118 0.30 0.30 12.84
C TYR A 118 0.40 -0.28 14.28
N ARG A 119 0.45 0.58 15.31
CA ARG A 119 0.79 0.27 16.72
C ARG A 119 1.99 -0.65 16.88
N GLU A 120 3.19 -0.16 16.57
CA GLU A 120 4.43 -0.94 16.75
C GLU A 120 4.38 -2.33 16.08
N ASN A 121 3.71 -2.43 14.92
CA ASN A 121 3.49 -3.65 14.16
C ASN A 121 2.49 -4.66 14.77
N LEU A 122 1.69 -4.25 15.77
CA LEU A 122 0.60 -5.08 16.29
C LEU A 122 -0.56 -5.24 15.29
N VAL A 123 -0.78 -4.22 14.45
CA VAL A 123 -1.73 -4.27 13.34
C VAL A 123 -0.94 -4.23 12.04
N ARG A 124 -1.11 -5.26 11.20
CA ARG A 124 -0.47 -5.30 9.88
C ARG A 124 -1.49 -5.66 8.82
N GLN A 125 -1.35 -5.03 7.67
CA GLN A 125 -2.14 -5.33 6.48
C GLN A 125 -1.23 -5.49 5.28
N TRP A 126 -1.50 -6.54 4.53
CA TRP A 126 -0.82 -6.81 3.26
C TRP A 126 -1.74 -6.38 2.14
N GLN A 127 -1.23 -5.59 1.21
CA GLN A 127 -1.95 -5.31 -0.01
C GLN A 127 -1.13 -5.56 -1.25
N ARG A 128 -1.83 -6.21 -2.18
CA ARG A 128 -1.44 -6.37 -3.56
C ARG A 128 -2.13 -5.27 -4.36
N ILE A 129 -1.34 -4.43 -5.00
CA ILE A 129 -1.82 -3.30 -5.78
C ILE A 129 -1.55 -3.58 -7.25
N THR A 130 -2.60 -3.89 -8.01
CA THR A 130 -2.51 -3.92 -9.47
C THR A 130 -2.22 -2.51 -9.96
N MET A 131 -1.07 -2.34 -10.59
CA MET A 131 -0.63 -1.05 -11.10
C MET A 131 -1.06 -0.88 -12.56
N PRO A 132 -1.49 0.33 -12.96
CA PRO A 132 -1.76 0.61 -14.36
C PRO A 132 -0.43 0.60 -15.16
N PRO A 133 -0.51 0.56 -16.51
CA PRO A 133 0.68 0.66 -17.35
C PRO A 133 1.50 1.94 -17.07
N PRO A 134 2.83 1.93 -17.32
CA PRO A 134 3.73 3.02 -16.93
C PRO A 134 3.28 4.42 -17.37
N LYS A 135 2.77 4.56 -18.60
CA LYS A 135 2.26 5.82 -19.13
C LYS A 135 1.11 6.40 -18.28
N TYR A 136 0.20 5.56 -17.82
CA TYR A 136 -0.94 5.98 -17.00
C TYR A 136 -0.52 6.24 -15.56
N LEU A 137 0.40 5.44 -15.04
CA LEU A 137 0.96 5.63 -13.70
C LEU A 137 1.72 6.96 -13.60
N LYS A 138 2.57 7.27 -14.60
CA LYS A 138 3.27 8.55 -14.71
C LYS A 138 2.29 9.72 -14.79
N LYS A 139 1.24 9.60 -15.62
CA LYS A 139 0.20 10.63 -15.72
C LYS A 139 -0.54 10.84 -14.39
N ALA A 140 -0.83 9.77 -13.66
CA ALA A 140 -1.45 9.87 -12.34
C ALA A 140 -0.53 10.57 -11.33
N ALA A 141 0.76 10.22 -11.31
CA ALA A 141 1.75 10.88 -10.47
C ALA A 141 1.88 12.39 -10.77
N GLN A 142 1.73 12.79 -12.04
CA GLN A 142 1.73 14.20 -12.46
C GLN A 142 0.47 14.99 -12.08
N THR A 143 -0.61 14.34 -11.62
CA THR A 143 -1.84 15.05 -11.19
C THR A 143 -1.74 15.65 -9.79
N VAL A 144 -0.65 15.32 -9.09
CA VAL A 144 -0.34 15.75 -7.74
C VAL A 144 1.09 16.27 -7.73
N GLU A 145 1.46 16.98 -6.66
CA GLU A 145 2.84 17.43 -6.48
C GLU A 145 3.79 16.22 -6.48
N SER A 146 4.98 16.35 -7.07
CA SER A 146 6.00 15.31 -7.03
C SER A 146 6.78 15.35 -5.71
N PRO A 147 7.32 14.21 -5.23
CA PRO A 147 8.17 14.21 -4.05
C PRO A 147 9.42 15.06 -4.30
N GLN A 148 9.63 16.12 -3.51
CA GLN A 148 10.82 16.98 -3.61
C GLN A 148 12.03 16.31 -2.96
N ASP A 149 11.88 15.87 -1.71
CA ASP A 149 12.98 15.30 -0.92
C ASP A 149 12.84 13.78 -0.68
N SER A 150 11.61 13.33 -0.38
CA SER A 150 11.34 11.96 0.01
C SER A 150 9.92 11.55 -0.37
N TRP A 151 9.79 10.35 -0.94
CA TRP A 151 8.48 9.74 -1.21
C TRP A 151 7.68 9.50 0.07
N VAL A 152 8.35 9.36 1.23
CA VAL A 152 7.71 9.16 2.53
C VAL A 152 7.06 10.44 3.01
N SER A 153 7.78 11.57 2.96
CA SER A 153 7.24 12.89 3.30
C SER A 153 6.11 13.29 2.35
N TRP A 154 6.27 12.97 1.06
CA TRP A 154 5.20 13.12 0.08
C TRP A 154 3.97 12.27 0.44
N LEU A 155 4.17 11.01 0.85
CA LEU A 155 3.07 10.12 1.20
C LEU A 155 2.31 10.63 2.44
N ASP A 156 3.03 11.09 3.45
CA ASP A 156 2.43 11.70 4.65
C ASP A 156 1.55 12.89 4.27
N LYS A 157 2.07 13.80 3.43
CA LYS A 157 1.30 14.91 2.88
C LYS A 157 0.09 14.42 2.08
N ALA A 158 0.27 13.43 1.21
CA ALA A 158 -0.76 12.93 0.32
C ALA A 158 -1.97 12.34 1.06
N VAL A 159 -1.73 11.58 2.14
CA VAL A 159 -2.82 11.02 2.97
C VAL A 159 -3.50 12.10 3.82
N ASN A 160 -2.76 13.13 4.24
CA ASN A 160 -3.31 14.19 5.08
C ASN A 160 -4.05 15.29 4.30
N GLU A 161 -3.62 15.59 3.08
CA GLU A 161 -4.24 16.59 2.20
C GLU A 161 -5.23 16.00 1.19
N ASN A 162 -5.66 14.75 1.42
CA ASN A 162 -6.66 14.03 0.63
C ASN A 162 -6.33 14.02 -0.88
N PHE A 163 -5.09 13.64 -1.21
CA PHE A 163 -4.66 13.49 -2.61
C PHE A 163 -5.44 12.39 -3.33
N GLU A 164 -6.03 11.44 -2.60
CA GLU A 164 -6.88 10.40 -3.16
C GLU A 164 -7.99 10.99 -4.04
N ALA A 165 -8.62 12.10 -3.63
CA ALA A 165 -9.66 12.77 -4.42
C ALA A 165 -9.14 13.40 -5.72
N LYS A 166 -7.83 13.64 -5.83
CA LYS A 166 -7.17 14.30 -6.97
C LYS A 166 -6.57 13.30 -7.96
N ILE A 167 -6.06 12.17 -7.46
CA ILE A 167 -5.37 11.16 -8.27
C ILE A 167 -6.38 10.41 -9.16
N LYS A 168 -6.20 10.53 -10.47
CA LYS A 168 -7.01 9.81 -11.46
C LYS A 168 -6.22 8.64 -12.04
N LEU A 169 -6.35 7.46 -11.43
CA LEU A 169 -5.84 6.23 -12.02
C LEU A 169 -6.69 5.88 -13.26
N ALA A 170 -6.13 6.09 -14.45
CA ALA A 170 -6.79 5.67 -15.67
C ALA A 170 -6.93 4.14 -15.68
N LYS A 171 -8.16 3.65 -15.90
CA LYS A 171 -8.36 2.24 -16.22
C LYS A 171 -7.74 1.98 -17.61
N PRO A 172 -6.95 0.90 -17.79
CA PRO A 172 -6.60 0.48 -19.13
C PRO A 172 -7.90 0.30 -19.92
N PRO A 173 -7.93 0.66 -21.22
CA PRO A 173 -9.12 0.42 -22.04
C PRO A 173 -9.49 -1.05 -21.89
N SER A 174 -10.70 -1.33 -21.42
CA SER A 174 -11.25 -2.68 -21.41
C SER A 174 -11.13 -3.20 -22.83
N GLY A 175 -10.21 -4.15 -23.05
CA GLY A 175 -10.01 -4.76 -24.35
C GLY A 175 -11.37 -5.17 -24.90
N ARG A 176 -11.72 -4.65 -26.08
CA ARG A 176 -12.85 -5.16 -26.85
C ARG A 176 -12.70 -6.68 -26.90
N ASN A 177 -13.69 -7.41 -26.41
CA ASN A 177 -13.93 -8.79 -26.79
C ASN A 177 -14.13 -8.79 -28.31
N GLY A 178 -13.03 -8.92 -29.06
CA GLY A 178 -13.06 -9.29 -30.47
C GLY A 178 -13.44 -10.77 -30.54
N ARG A 179 -14.74 -11.05 -30.61
CA ARG A 179 -15.22 -12.30 -31.18
C ARG A 179 -14.77 -12.32 -32.64
N HIS A 180 -13.90 -13.26 -32.97
CA HIS A 180 -13.83 -13.86 -34.30
C HIS A 180 -14.45 -15.25 -34.19
#